data_AF-A0A3A8E8I7-F1
#
_entry.id   AF-A0A3A8E8I7-F1
#
_cell.length_a   1.000
_cell.length_b   1.000
_cell.length_c   1.000
_cell.angle_alpha   90.00
_cell.angle_beta   90.00
_cell.angle_gamma   90.00
#
_symmetry.space_group_name_H-M   'P 1'
#
loop_
_entity.id
_entity.type
_entity.pdbx_description
1 polymer ?
#
loop_
_entity_poly.entity_id
_entity_poly.type
_entity_poly.pdbx_seq_one_letter_code
_entity_poly.pdbx_strand_id
1 'polypeptide(L)' 'QGNKGKSGGIRVIYYWVTEDDQIFFLVAYPKSVKDNLTDKETAILRQLVKEQFHG' A
#
# COMPACT_ATOMS: atom_id res chain seq x y z
N GLN A 1 -0.08 -24.97 -26.61
CA GLN A 1 1.03 -24.16 -26.05
C GLN A 1 0.43 -23.28 -24.95
N GLY A 2 0.65 -23.64 -23.69
CA GLY A 2 0.04 -22.95 -22.54
C GLY A 2 1.01 -21.96 -21.93
N ASN A 3 0.83 -20.68 -22.19
CA ASN A 3 1.41 -19.59 -21.40
C ASN A 3 0.26 -18.83 -20.71
N LYS A 4 -0.34 -19.45 -19.69
CA LYS A 4 -1.32 -18.82 -18.82
C LYS A 4 -0.66 -18.55 -17.46
N GLY A 5 0.14 -17.49 -17.37
CA GLY A 5 0.72 -17.03 -16.10
C GLY A 5 1.04 -15.53 -16.18
N LYS A 6 0.76 -14.67 -15.21
CA LYS A 6 0.04 -14.75 -13.92
C LYS A 6 -1.08 -13.70 -13.99
N SER A 7 -2.26 -13.97 -13.44
CA SER A 7 -3.31 -12.96 -13.26
C SER A 7 -2.70 -11.70 -12.62
N GLY A 8 -2.71 -10.57 -13.33
CA GLY A 8 -2.06 -9.33 -12.91
C GLY A 8 -2.70 -8.75 -11.67
N GLY A 9 -2.25 -9.19 -10.49
CA GLY A 9 -2.74 -8.66 -9.21
C GLY A 9 -2.13 -7.30 -8.91
N ILE A 10 -2.85 -6.50 -8.13
CA ILE A 10 -2.34 -5.26 -7.52
C ILE A 10 -1.96 -5.51 -6.06
N ARG A 11 -1.01 -4.72 -5.54
CA ARG A 11 -0.77 -4.53 -4.11
C ARG A 11 -1.43 -3.22 -3.72
N VAL A 12 -2.18 -3.25 -2.62
CA VAL A 12 -2.76 -2.06 -2.01
C VAL A 12 -2.20 -1.98 -0.60
N ILE A 13 -1.64 -0.84 -0.23
CA ILE A 13 -1.20 -0.54 1.13
C ILE A 13 -2.26 0.38 1.74
N TYR A 14 -2.70 0.04 2.95
CA TYR A 14 -3.71 0.78 3.68
C TYR A 14 -3.31 0.96 5.14
N TYR A 15 -3.92 1.95 5.79
CA TYR A 15 -3.88 2.16 7.22
C TYR A 15 -5.30 1.98 7.78
N TRP A 16 -5.43 1.25 8.88
CA TRP A 16 -6.70 1.11 9.58
C TRP A 16 -6.76 2.16 10.69
N VAL A 17 -7.65 3.14 10.50
CA VAL A 17 -7.93 4.21 11.45
C VAL A 17 -8.94 3.64 12.46
N THR A 18 -8.45 3.22 13.62
CA THR A 18 -9.26 2.52 14.63
C THR A 18 -10.26 3.42 15.35
N GLU A 19 -10.01 4.73 15.38
CA GLU A 19 -10.90 5.69 16.05
C GLU A 19 -12.26 5.79 15.36
N ASP A 20 -12.26 5.73 14.02
CA ASP A 20 -13.48 5.87 13.20
C ASP A 20 -13.87 4.56 12.46
N ASP A 21 -13.15 3.45 12.72
CA ASP A 21 -13.24 2.18 11.99
C ASP A 21 -13.16 2.34 10.46
N GLN A 22 -12.21 3.16 10.00
CA GLN A 22 -12.04 3.49 8.58
C GLN A 22 -10.77 2.87 7.98
N ILE A 23 -10.85 2.46 6.72
CA ILE A 23 -9.69 2.01 5.94
C ILE A 23 -9.22 3.15 5.04
N PHE A 24 -8.02 3.66 5.32
CA PHE A 24 -7.37 4.68 4.52
C PHE A 24 -6.41 4.05 3.52
N PHE A 25 -6.75 4.12 2.23
CA PHE A 25 -5.90 3.60 1.16
C PHE A 25 -4.75 4.58 0.85
N LEU A 26 -3.51 4.11 1.06
CA LEU A 26 -2.30 4.93 0.91
C LEU A 26 -1.76 4.89 -0.52
N VAL A 27 -1.64 3.68 -1.08
CA VAL A 27 -1.11 3.50 -2.44
C VAL A 27 -1.56 2.16 -3.01
N ALA A 28 -1.80 2.13 -4.32
CA ALA A 28 -2.08 0.92 -5.09
C ALA A 28 -1.12 0.83 -6.30
N TYR A 29 -0.54 -0.34 -6.53
CA TYR A 29 0.40 -0.56 -7.63
C TYR A 29 0.39 -2.02 -8.11
N PRO A 30 0.70 -2.31 -9.40
CA PRO A 30 0.76 -3.68 -9.89
C PRO A 30 1.83 -4.52 -9.18
N LYS A 31 1.55 -5.80 -8.96
CA LYS A 31 2.53 -6.74 -8.36
C LYS A 31 3.85 -6.82 -9.13
N SER A 32 3.83 -6.53 -10.44
CA SER A 32 5.02 -6.54 -11.30
C SER A 32 5.97 -5.36 -11.10
N VAL A 33 5.53 -4.28 -10.44
CA VAL A 33 6.33 -3.06 -10.30
C VAL A 33 7.35 -3.16 -9.18
N LYS A 34 6.97 -3.75 -8.04
CA LYS A 34 7.79 -3.78 -6.84
C LYS A 34 7.33 -4.87 -5.89
N ASP A 35 8.26 -5.66 -5.36
CA ASP A 35 7.93 -6.71 -4.39
C ASP A 35 7.92 -6.22 -2.95
N ASN A 36 8.96 -5.48 -2.56
CA ASN A 36 9.13 -4.95 -1.20
C ASN A 36 9.27 -3.43 -1.23
N LEU A 37 8.73 -2.76 -0.21
CA LEU A 37 9.02 -1.35 0.02
C LEU A 37 10.41 -1.20 0.61
N THR A 38 11.09 -0.13 0.23
CA THR A 38 12.30 0.30 0.92
C THR A 38 11.96 0.96 2.27
N ASP A 39 12.94 1.06 3.16
CA ASP A 39 12.77 1.77 4.44
C ASP A 39 12.36 3.22 4.23
N LYS A 40 12.92 3.87 3.19
CA LYS A 40 12.58 5.25 2.82
C LYS A 40 11.11 5.38 2.41
N GLU A 41 10.61 4.46 1.59
CA GLU A 41 9.21 4.48 1.15
C GLU A 41 8.27 4.24 2.32
N THR A 42 8.60 3.29 3.19
CA THR A 42 7.82 3.00 4.40
C THR A 42 7.80 4.22 5.34
N ALA A 43 8.92 4.93 5.47
CA ALA A 43 8.99 6.17 6.25
C ALA A 43 8.10 7.27 5.69
N ILE A 44 8.04 7.42 4.36
CA ILE A 44 7.14 8.40 3.70
C ILE A 44 5.67 8.04 3.98
N LEU A 45 5.28 6.77 3.79
CA LEU A 45 3.90 6.33 4.08
C LEU A 45 3.53 6.54 5.55
N ARG A 46 4.46 6.28 6.48
CA ARG A 46 4.25 6.55 7.91
C ARG A 46 4.07 8.03 8.19
N GLN A 47 4.84 8.90 7.54
CA GLN A 47 4.72 10.34 7.71
C GLN A 47 3.37 10.85 7.22
N LEU A 48 2.88 10.36 6.06
CA LEU A 48 1.55 10.70 5.55
C LEU A 48 0.43 10.34 6.53
N VAL A 49 0.48 9.15 7.14
CA VAL A 49 -0.51 8.75 8.15
C VAL A 49 -0.47 9.67 9.37
N LYS A 50 0.73 10.04 9.85
CA LYS A 50 0.87 10.94 11.00
C LYS A 50 0.30 12.32 10.70
N GLU A 51 0.61 12.88 9.54
CA GLU A 51 0.11 14.20 9.14
C GLU A 51 -1.41 14.23 8.99
N GLN A 52 -2.01 13.11 8.54
CA GLN A 52 -3.45 13.03 8.30
C GLN A 52 -4.30 12.73 9.55
N PHE A 53 -3.77 11.96 10.52
CA PHE A 53 -4.54 11.42 11.64
C PHE A 53 -3.94 11.68 13.04
N HIS A 54 -2.73 12.24 13.14
CA HIS A 54 -2.05 12.50 14.41
C HIS A 54 -1.52 13.94 14.51
N GLY A 55 -2.00 14.83 13.63
CA GLY A 55 -1.74 16.27 13.64
C GLY A 55 -2.79 17.04 14.42
#